data_AF-A0A2U1ZU53-F1
#
_entry.id   AF-A0A2U1ZU53-F1
#
_cell.length_a   1.000
_cell.length_b   1.000
_cell.length_c   1.000
_cell.angle_alpha   90.00
_cell.angle_beta   90.00
_cell.angle_gamma   90.00
#
_symmetry.space_group_name_H-M   'P 1'
#
loop_
_entity.id
_entity.type
_entity.pdbx_description
1 polymer ?
#
loop_
_entity_poly.entity_id
_entity_poly.type
_entity_poly.pdbx_seq_one_letter_code
_entity_poly.pdbx_strand_id
1 'polypeptide(L)'
;MPQLWDRIAGRREPAADPMLTLETQAHLSRLTRELWRLDGVRGDFAHAHHVRAAQGAYEGVLRRALRLAGGDDRAHPLGDVVGLELELSSRGWAW
;
A
#
# COMPACT_ATOMS: atom_id res chain seq x y z
N MET A 1 -9.10 23.39 25.48
CA MET A 1 -8.39 22.46 24.58
C MET A 1 -9.17 22.11 23.29
N PRO A 2 -9.72 23.07 22.51
CA PRO A 2 -10.34 22.76 21.21
C PRO A 2 -9.36 22.82 20.01
N GLN A 3 -8.19 23.44 20.19
CA GLN A 3 -7.33 23.92 19.08
C GLN A 3 -6.49 22.83 18.39
N LEU A 4 -6.41 21.63 18.98
CA LEU A 4 -5.69 20.50 18.39
C LEU A 4 -6.49 19.91 17.23
N TRP A 5 -7.82 19.83 17.38
CA TRP A 5 -8.71 19.26 16.38
C TRP A 5 -8.79 20.12 15.13
N ASP A 6 -8.74 21.45 15.26
CA ASP A 6 -8.69 22.38 14.12
C ASP A 6 -7.37 22.26 13.32
N ARG A 7 -6.23 22.01 13.98
CA ARG A 7 -4.95 21.74 13.28
C ARG A 7 -4.96 20.41 12.55
N ILE A 8 -5.70 19.42 13.04
CA ILE A 8 -5.88 18.13 12.36
C ILE A 8 -6.91 18.27 11.23
N ALA A 9 -8.00 19.01 11.44
CA ALA A 9 -9.07 19.26 10.47
C ALA A 9 -8.62 20.16 9.30
N GLY A 10 -7.58 20.98 9.49
CA GLY A 10 -6.94 21.75 8.42
C GLY A 10 -6.18 20.88 7.39
N ARG A 11 -6.00 19.57 7.64
CA ARG A 11 -5.60 18.63 6.60
C ARG A 11 -6.83 18.29 5.77
N ARG A 12 -6.81 18.79 4.52
CA ARG A 12 -7.47 18.24 3.32
C ARG A 12 -8.58 17.22 3.64
N GLU A 13 -9.82 17.65 3.42
CA GLU A 13 -11.02 16.79 3.41
C GLU A 13 -10.65 15.39 2.88
N PRO A 14 -10.81 14.32 3.68
CA PRO A 14 -10.35 13.00 3.26
C PRO A 14 -11.14 12.60 2.01
N ALA A 15 -10.47 12.54 0.86
CA ALA A 15 -11.07 12.05 -0.37
C ALA A 15 -11.56 10.59 -0.25
N ALA A 16 -11.07 9.87 0.77
CA ALA A 16 -11.46 8.51 1.13
C ALA A 16 -11.61 8.37 2.66
N ASP A 17 -12.43 7.41 3.08
CA ASP A 17 -12.67 7.05 4.48
C ASP A 17 -11.32 6.82 5.23
N PRO A 18 -11.07 7.55 6.34
CA PRO A 18 -9.85 7.41 7.13
C PRO A 18 -9.62 5.99 7.67
N MET A 19 -10.68 5.26 8.04
CA MET A 19 -10.55 3.89 8.56
C MET A 19 -10.14 2.94 7.43
N LEU A 20 -10.76 3.04 6.26
CA LEU A 20 -10.36 2.25 5.08
C LEU A 20 -8.92 2.54 4.66
N THR A 21 -8.48 3.79 4.78
CA THR A 21 -7.09 4.20 4.54
C THR A 21 -6.15 3.47 5.50
N LEU A 22 -6.41 3.53 6.80
CA LEU A 22 -5.58 2.87 7.82
C LEU A 22 -5.57 1.35 7.68
N GLU A 23 -6.71 0.72 7.40
CA GLU A 23 -6.79 -0.72 7.14
C GLU A 23 -5.94 -1.12 5.93
N THR A 24 -5.98 -0.31 4.87
CA THR A 24 -5.19 -0.54 3.66
C THR A 24 -3.70 -0.40 3.94
N GLN A 25 -3.29 0.64 4.70
CA GLN A 25 -1.90 0.81 5.11
C GLN A 25 -1.43 -0.35 6.00
N ALA A 26 -2.22 -0.77 6.99
CA ALA A 26 -1.87 -1.91 7.84
C ALA A 26 -1.72 -3.22 7.04
N HIS A 27 -2.54 -3.41 6.01
CA HIS A 27 -2.43 -4.55 5.10
C HIS A 27 -1.14 -4.49 4.27
N LEU A 28 -0.80 -3.32 3.72
CA LEU A 28 0.48 -3.12 3.03
C LEU A 28 1.66 -3.43 3.96
N SER A 29 1.68 -2.90 5.19
CA SER A 29 2.74 -3.18 6.16
C SER A 29 2.90 -4.68 6.44
N ARG A 30 1.78 -5.42 6.51
CA ARG A 30 1.80 -6.88 6.72
C ARG A 30 2.41 -7.60 5.52
N LEU A 31 2.07 -7.19 4.30
CA LEU A 31 2.61 -7.78 3.07
C LEU A 31 4.08 -7.43 2.87
N THR A 32 4.52 -6.21 3.21
CA THR A 32 5.95 -5.85 3.20
C THR A 32 6.75 -6.74 4.14
N ARG A 33 6.27 -6.95 5.37
CA ARG A 33 6.90 -7.88 6.33
C ARG A 33 6.89 -9.33 5.84
N GLU A 34 5.83 -9.75 5.16
CA GLU A 34 5.75 -11.06 4.53
C GLU A 34 6.84 -11.23 3.47
N LEU A 35 6.93 -10.29 2.53
CA LEU A 35 7.91 -10.30 1.44
C LEU A 35 9.35 -10.30 1.97
N TRP A 36 9.66 -9.46 2.96
CA TRP A 36 10.99 -9.48 3.61
C TRP A 36 11.30 -10.79 4.31
N ARG A 37 10.32 -11.45 4.91
CA ARG A 37 10.55 -12.77 5.54
C ARG A 37 10.87 -13.85 4.50
N LEU A 38 10.33 -13.71 3.29
CA LEU A 38 10.57 -14.65 2.20
C LEU A 38 11.87 -14.37 1.46
N ASP A 39 12.35 -13.13 1.50
CA ASP A 39 13.61 -12.69 0.91
C ASP A 39 14.80 -13.24 1.72
N GLY A 40 15.54 -14.19 1.14
CA GLY A 40 16.68 -14.85 1.78
C GLY A 40 16.51 -16.35 2.04
N VAL A 41 15.31 -16.91 1.85
CA VAL A 41 15.11 -18.37 1.93
C VAL A 41 15.31 -19.00 0.55
N ARG A 42 16.30 -19.89 0.42
CA ARG A 42 16.39 -20.80 -0.74
C ARG A 42 15.31 -21.86 -0.58
N GLY A 43 14.16 -21.65 -1.20
CA GLY A 43 13.01 -22.51 -1.06
C GLY A 43 12.77 -23.44 -2.26
N ASP A 44 11.89 -24.40 -2.05
CA ASP A 44 11.36 -25.30 -3.07
C ASP A 44 10.30 -24.60 -3.95
N PHE A 45 9.63 -25.36 -4.80
CA PHE A 45 8.55 -24.85 -5.65
C PHE A 45 7.42 -24.19 -4.83
N ALA A 46 7.08 -24.74 -3.65
CA ALA A 46 6.01 -24.19 -2.81
C ALA A 46 6.40 -22.80 -2.29
N HIS A 47 7.65 -22.61 -1.88
CA HIS A 47 8.17 -21.29 -1.52
C HIS A 47 8.13 -20.31 -2.70
N ALA A 48 8.58 -20.72 -3.88
CA ALA A 48 8.53 -19.88 -5.07
C ALA A 48 7.09 -19.46 -5.44
N HIS A 49 6.14 -20.40 -5.34
CA HIS A 49 4.71 -20.11 -5.53
C HIS A 49 4.20 -19.10 -4.50
N HIS A 50 4.56 -19.27 -3.23
CA HIS A 50 4.15 -18.38 -2.15
C HIS A 50 4.71 -16.96 -2.32
N VAL A 51 5.99 -16.83 -2.71
CA VAL A 51 6.59 -15.53 -3.06
C VAL A 51 5.80 -14.83 -4.16
N ARG A 52 5.47 -15.56 -5.25
CA ARG A 52 4.70 -14.99 -6.37
C ARG A 52 3.29 -14.58 -5.94
N ALA A 53 2.64 -15.37 -5.09
CA ALA A 53 1.33 -15.05 -4.55
C ALA A 53 1.38 -13.79 -3.66
N ALA A 54 2.39 -13.68 -2.78
CA ALA A 54 2.58 -12.51 -1.92
C ALA A 54 2.86 -11.24 -2.73
N GLN A 55 3.69 -11.32 -3.79
CA GLN A 55 3.95 -10.21 -4.71
C GLN A 55 2.67 -9.75 -5.42
N GLY A 56 1.86 -10.69 -5.93
CA GLY A 56 0.59 -10.35 -6.59
C GLY A 56 -0.43 -9.73 -5.63
N ALA A 57 -0.50 -10.23 -4.40
CA ALA A 57 -1.34 -9.63 -3.35
C ALA A 57 -0.87 -8.21 -3.02
N TYR A 58 0.44 -8.00 -2.90
CA TYR A 58 1.03 -6.68 -2.63
C TYR A 58 0.71 -5.67 -3.74
N GLU A 59 0.93 -6.03 -5.00
CA GLU A 59 0.55 -5.20 -6.15
C GLU A 59 -0.96 -4.86 -6.13
N GLY A 60 -1.81 -5.85 -5.86
CA GLY A 60 -3.25 -5.66 -5.77
C GLY A 60 -3.67 -4.64 -4.69
N VAL A 61 -3.02 -4.69 -3.52
CA VAL A 61 -3.27 -3.74 -2.43
C VAL A 61 -2.70 -2.35 -2.76
N LEU A 62 -1.53 -2.26 -3.40
CA LEU A 62 -0.98 -0.98 -3.87
C LEU A 62 -1.92 -0.28 -4.86
N ARG A 63 -2.46 -1.03 -5.84
CA ARG A 63 -3.46 -0.49 -6.78
C ARG A 63 -4.72 -0.01 -6.06
N ARG A 64 -5.21 -0.76 -5.07
CA ARG A 64 -6.34 -0.33 -4.23
C ARG A 64 -6.02 0.96 -3.46
N ALA A 65 -4.85 1.03 -2.83
CA ALA A 65 -4.40 2.22 -2.13
C ALA A 65 -4.33 3.42 -3.08
N LEU A 66 -3.81 3.25 -4.30
CA LEU A 66 -3.73 4.33 -5.28
C LEU A 66 -5.12 4.85 -5.66
N ARG A 67 -6.10 3.96 -5.86
CA ARG A 67 -7.51 4.36 -6.09
C ARG A 67 -8.10 5.11 -4.89
N LEU A 68 -7.83 4.66 -3.66
CA LEU A 68 -8.24 5.39 -2.44
C LEU A 68 -7.56 6.76 -2.34
N ALA A 69 -6.33 6.89 -2.84
CA ALA A 69 -5.59 8.14 -2.93
C ALA A 69 -6.06 9.06 -4.08
N GLY A 70 -7.09 8.67 -4.82
CA GLY A 70 -7.59 9.40 -6.00
C GLY A 70 -6.65 9.37 -7.21
N GLY A 71 -5.79 8.34 -7.32
CA GLY A 71 -4.93 8.10 -8.48
C GLY A 71 -5.54 7.13 -9.49
N ASP A 72 -4.99 7.11 -10.70
CA ASP A 72 -5.36 6.16 -11.75
C ASP A 72 -4.37 4.99 -11.77
N ASP A 73 -4.81 3.84 -11.27
CA ASP A 73 -3.98 2.63 -11.26
C ASP A 73 -3.77 2.02 -12.66
N ARG A 74 -4.56 2.42 -13.66
CA ARG A 74 -4.37 1.97 -15.06
C ARG A 74 -3.14 2.59 -15.72
N ALA A 75 -2.61 3.69 -15.16
CA ALA A 75 -1.36 4.29 -15.61
C ALA A 75 -0.14 3.38 -15.32
N HIS A 76 -0.29 2.40 -14.42
CA HIS A 76 0.76 1.46 -14.04
C HIS A 76 0.54 0.08 -14.68
N PRO A 77 1.46 -0.39 -15.56
CA PRO A 77 1.36 -1.74 -16.13
C PRO A 77 1.50 -2.81 -15.05
N LEU A 78 1.07 -4.05 -15.35
CA LEU A 78 1.18 -5.17 -14.42
C LEU A 78 2.65 -5.39 -14.03
N GLY A 79 2.90 -5.52 -12.72
CA GLY A 79 4.24 -5.66 -12.15
C GLY A 79 4.99 -4.35 -11.90
N ASP A 80 4.41 -3.18 -12.20
CA ASP A 80 5.01 -1.87 -11.86
C ASP A 80 4.82 -1.51 -10.38
N VAL A 81 5.37 -2.35 -9.50
CA VAL A 81 5.30 -2.18 -8.05
C VAL A 81 6.00 -0.90 -7.61
N VAL A 82 7.21 -0.64 -8.13
CA VAL A 82 8.00 0.54 -7.76
C VAL A 82 7.30 1.84 -8.17
N GLY A 83 6.70 1.89 -9.37
CA GLY A 83 5.91 3.04 -9.81
C GLY A 83 4.72 3.30 -8.88
N LEU A 84 3.98 2.25 -8.52
CA LEU A 84 2.86 2.36 -7.58
C LEU A 84 3.29 2.87 -6.19
N GLU A 85 4.41 2.37 -5.66
CA GLU A 85 4.95 2.80 -4.36
C GLU A 85 5.36 4.28 -4.38
N LEU A 86 6.02 4.71 -5.45
CA LEU A 86 6.47 6.09 -5.62
C LEU A 86 5.29 7.06 -5.73
N GLU A 87 4.26 6.69 -6.49
CA GLU A 87 3.04 7.48 -6.66
C GLU A 87 2.26 7.59 -5.34
N LEU A 88 2.19 6.52 -4.55
CA LEU A 88 1.59 6.56 -3.21
C LEU A 88 2.40 7.44 -2.26
N SER A 89 3.73 7.32 -2.28
CA SER A 89 4.64 8.11 -1.45
C SER A 89 4.51 9.61 -1.76
N SER A 90 4.40 9.99 -3.04
CA SER A 90 4.21 11.39 -3.46
C SER A 90 2.89 11.98 -2.96
N ARG A 91 1.89 11.12 -2.72
CA ARG A 91 0.57 11.46 -2.15
C ARG A 91 0.54 11.40 -0.62
N GLY A 92 1.68 11.15 0.03
CA GLY A 92 1.82 11.12 1.48
C GLY A 92 1.34 9.83 2.14
N TRP A 93 1.18 8.75 1.37
CA TRP A 93 0.94 7.43 1.94
C TRP A 93 2.25 6.85 2.49
N ALA A 94 2.14 6.16 3.62
CA ALA A 94 3.21 5.38 4.23
C ALA A 94 2.61 4.12 4.85
N TRP A 95 3.40 3.06 4.93
CA TRP A 95 3.03 1.79 5.56
C TRP A 95 4.26 1.05 6.08
#